data_AF-X6P7D2-F1
#
_entry.id   AF-X6P7D2-F1
#
_cell.length_a   1.000
_cell.length_b   1.000
_cell.length_c   1.000
_cell.angle_alpha   90.00
_cell.angle_beta   90.00
_cell.angle_gamma   90.00
#
_symmetry.space_group_name_H-M   'P 1'
#
loop_
_entity.id
_entity.type
_entity.pdbx_description
1 polymer ?
#
loop_
_entity_poly.entity_id
_entity_poly.type
_entity_poly.pdbx_seq_one_letter_code
_entity_poly.pdbx_strand_id
1 'polypeptide(L)'
;MREVFLFIYFNNDIAVHIRCGDILFGHGDYHFMTLNYYLFCFDQILNQSKHDVQLQRPLSVHFLSQLSSAGAHTSADSEHVDKCSRLVHALVFKLGERYNSSDAKNKSKLQFFIKNDDIVTDFASMMYAPHLICGTSTFCLHAALSNTHHKNVFVPDIGPWLYLNSHTRKITQNGVLPPTHHLVDVRKNNWFLRSTEVAAKRWNTDENFEQLIQPFLEILSSIYDSVCVYYEITNSSNKSMK
;
A
#
# COMPACT_ATOMS: atom_id res chain seq x y z
N MET A 1 1.11 -31.88 -15.35
CA MET A 1 1.47 -30.57 -14.78
C MET A 1 1.41 -29.56 -15.92
N ARG A 2 0.35 -28.74 -15.97
CA ARG A 2 0.26 -27.65 -16.95
C ARG A 2 1.11 -26.51 -16.42
N GLU A 3 2.14 -26.11 -17.16
CA GLU A 3 2.87 -24.87 -16.92
C GLU A 3 1.87 -23.73 -17.05
N VAL A 4 1.44 -23.18 -15.91
CA VAL A 4 0.72 -21.91 -15.88
C VAL A 4 1.76 -20.86 -16.19
N PHE A 5 1.95 -20.59 -17.48
CA PHE A 5 2.67 -19.43 -17.97
C PHE A 5 1.85 -18.18 -17.62
N LEU A 6 2.00 -17.73 -16.38
CA LEU A 6 1.47 -16.44 -15.93
C LEU A 6 2.39 -15.35 -16.48
N PHE A 7 2.28 -15.04 -17.77
CA PHE A 7 2.92 -13.86 -18.37
C PHE A 7 2.18 -12.61 -17.91
N ILE A 8 2.32 -12.22 -16.64
CA ILE A 8 1.91 -10.89 -16.23
C ILE A 8 3.11 -9.96 -16.42
N TYR A 9 3.12 -9.28 -17.56
CA TYR A 9 4.10 -8.23 -17.85
C TYR A 9 3.73 -6.96 -17.08
N PHE A 10 4.17 -6.86 -15.82
CA PHE A 10 4.12 -5.62 -15.04
C PHE A 10 5.29 -4.71 -15.42
N ASN A 11 5.29 -4.15 -16.65
CA ASN A 11 6.33 -3.20 -17.03
C ASN A 11 6.02 -1.81 -16.46
N ASN A 12 6.59 -1.54 -15.27
CA ASN A 12 6.48 -0.31 -14.46
C ASN A 12 5.14 -0.08 -13.75
N ASP A 13 4.36 -1.13 -13.51
CA ASP A 13 3.10 -1.00 -12.79
C ASP A 13 3.30 -0.84 -11.27
N ILE A 14 2.31 -0.22 -10.61
CA ILE A 14 2.21 -0.07 -9.17
C ILE A 14 1.11 -1.00 -8.67
N ALA A 15 1.45 -1.97 -7.82
CA ALA A 15 0.46 -2.74 -7.07
C ALA A 15 0.20 -2.06 -5.72
N VAL A 16 -1.07 -1.90 -5.36
CA VAL A 16 -1.50 -1.36 -4.07
C VAL A 16 -2.39 -2.38 -3.40
N HIS A 17 -2.00 -2.88 -2.23
CA HIS A 17 -2.82 -3.80 -1.47
C HIS A 17 -3.50 -3.10 -0.31
N ILE A 18 -4.83 -3.20 -0.26
CA ILE A 18 -5.66 -2.69 0.82
C ILE A 18 -6.27 -3.87 1.55
N ARG A 19 -5.90 -4.08 2.82
CA ARG A 19 -6.64 -5.02 3.66
C ARG A 19 -8.01 -4.44 3.93
N CYS A 20 -9.03 -5.25 3.77
CA CYS A 20 -10.40 -4.95 4.15
C CYS A 20 -11.12 -6.26 4.55
N GLY A 21 -12.36 -6.16 5.02
CA GLY A 21 -13.16 -7.29 5.48
C GLY A 21 -13.12 -7.36 7.00
N ASP A 22 -12.40 -8.34 7.53
CA ASP A 22 -12.21 -8.59 8.96
C ASP A 22 -11.81 -7.34 9.76
N ILE A 23 -10.95 -6.49 9.20
CA ILE A 23 -10.48 -5.28 9.87
C ILE A 23 -11.56 -4.18 10.00
N LEU A 24 -12.74 -4.32 9.41
CA LEU A 24 -13.87 -3.42 9.69
C LEU A 24 -14.47 -3.65 11.09
N PHE A 25 -14.18 -4.78 11.73
CA PHE A 25 -14.85 -5.24 12.96
C PHE A 25 -13.98 -5.21 14.21
N GLY A 26 -12.81 -4.56 14.16
CA GLY A 26 -12.02 -4.31 15.35
C GLY A 26 -10.96 -5.37 15.62
N HIS A 27 -9.98 -5.47 14.73
CA HIS A 27 -8.78 -6.28 14.95
C HIS A 27 -7.67 -5.46 15.62
N GLY A 28 -7.03 -6.01 16.66
CA GLY A 28 -6.01 -5.30 17.44
C GLY A 28 -4.77 -4.93 16.65
N ASP A 29 -4.31 -5.83 15.77
CA ASP A 29 -3.02 -5.70 15.07
C ASP A 29 -3.11 -5.13 13.64
N TYR A 30 -4.32 -4.87 13.13
CA TYR A 30 -4.52 -4.34 11.78
C TYR A 30 -5.13 -2.94 11.82
N HIS A 31 -4.76 -2.12 10.83
CA HIS A 31 -5.09 -0.71 10.76
C HIS A 31 -5.38 -0.29 9.31
N PHE A 32 -6.29 0.64 9.14
CA PHE A 32 -6.52 1.27 7.85
C PHE A 32 -5.43 2.33 7.62
N MET A 33 -4.80 2.33 6.46
CA MET A 33 -3.88 3.42 6.08
C MET A 33 -4.71 4.59 5.53
N THR A 34 -4.35 5.81 5.96
CA THR A 34 -5.01 7.05 5.50
C THR A 34 -4.57 7.45 4.09
N LEU A 35 -5.26 8.41 3.47
CA LEU A 35 -4.89 8.96 2.16
C LEU A 35 -3.43 9.45 2.12
N ASN A 36 -2.96 10.09 3.21
CA ASN A 36 -1.61 10.63 3.30
C ASN A 36 -0.51 9.58 3.13
N TYR A 37 -0.72 8.37 3.65
CA TYR A 37 0.21 7.26 3.46
C TYR A 37 0.36 6.94 1.97
N TYR A 38 -0.75 6.82 1.25
CA TYR A 38 -0.72 6.52 -0.17
C TYR A 38 -0.13 7.68 -0.99
N LEU A 39 -0.50 8.92 -0.70
CA LEU A 39 0.06 10.11 -1.35
C LEU A 39 1.59 10.16 -1.20
N PHE A 40 2.10 9.92 0.00
CA PHE A 40 3.54 9.85 0.26
C PHE A 40 4.20 8.79 -0.63
N CYS A 41 3.68 7.57 -0.65
CA CYS A 41 4.25 6.47 -1.45
C CYS A 41 4.21 6.78 -2.96
N PHE A 42 3.10 7.30 -3.48
CA PHE A 42 2.98 7.69 -4.89
C PHE A 42 3.96 8.80 -5.26
N ASP A 43 4.08 9.84 -4.42
CA ASP A 43 5.01 10.95 -4.66
C ASP A 43 6.46 10.46 -4.69
N GLN A 44 6.84 9.50 -3.84
CA GLN A 44 8.17 8.86 -3.89
C GLN A 44 8.42 8.14 -5.21
N ILE A 45 7.46 7.30 -5.64
CA ILE A 45 7.57 6.57 -6.91
C ILE A 45 7.71 7.56 -8.08
N LEU A 46 6.81 8.55 -8.14
CA LEU A 46 6.80 9.55 -9.21
C LEU A 46 8.06 10.41 -9.25
N ASN A 47 8.62 10.77 -8.09
CA ASN A 47 9.86 11.55 -8.05
C ASN A 47 11.05 10.77 -8.59
N GLN A 48 11.15 9.48 -8.27
CA GLN A 48 12.19 8.62 -8.85
C GLN A 48 11.97 8.41 -10.36
N SER A 49 10.71 8.25 -10.79
CA SER A 49 10.35 8.10 -12.19
C SER A 49 10.75 9.29 -13.07
N LYS A 50 10.84 10.51 -12.53
CA LYS A 50 11.29 11.70 -13.30
C LYS A 50 12.71 11.57 -13.83
N HIS A 51 13.54 10.74 -13.18
CA HIS A 51 14.92 10.51 -13.57
C HIS A 51 15.08 9.32 -14.53
N ASP A 52 14.02 8.55 -14.76
CA ASP A 52 14.03 7.39 -15.64
C ASP A 52 13.53 7.80 -17.05
N VAL A 53 14.48 8.02 -17.97
CA VAL A 53 14.26 8.51 -19.33
C VAL A 53 13.28 7.63 -20.14
N GLN A 54 13.04 6.39 -19.70
CA GLN A 54 12.14 5.44 -20.37
C GLN A 54 10.66 5.59 -20.01
N LEU A 55 10.29 6.41 -19.02
CA LEU A 55 8.90 6.57 -18.58
C LEU A 55 8.14 7.61 -19.42
N GLN A 56 7.99 7.33 -20.72
CA GLN A 56 7.10 8.11 -21.59
C GLN A 56 5.63 7.66 -21.50
N ARG A 57 5.35 6.54 -20.82
CA ARG A 57 4.01 5.97 -20.70
C ARG A 57 3.38 6.26 -19.34
N PRO A 58 2.04 6.40 -19.27
CA PRO A 58 1.30 6.38 -18.01
C PRO A 58 1.68 5.17 -17.16
N LEU A 59 1.78 5.35 -15.84
CA LEU A 59 1.96 4.23 -14.90
C LEU A 59 0.59 3.65 -14.57
N SER A 60 0.43 2.34 -14.69
CA SER A 60 -0.79 1.66 -14.24
C SER A 60 -0.70 1.41 -12.74
N VAL A 61 -1.79 1.67 -12.03
CA VAL A 61 -1.93 1.46 -10.59
C VAL A 61 -3.05 0.46 -10.36
N HIS A 62 -2.71 -0.72 -9.86
CA HIS A 62 -3.65 -1.81 -9.62
C HIS A 62 -3.95 -1.92 -8.13
N PHE A 63 -5.20 -1.64 -7.74
CA PHE A 63 -5.69 -1.80 -6.38
C PHE A 63 -6.21 -3.22 -6.19
N LEU A 64 -5.58 -3.92 -5.25
CA LEU A 64 -5.88 -5.29 -4.85
C LEU A 64 -6.50 -5.25 -3.45
N SER A 65 -7.68 -5.84 -3.29
CA SER A 65 -8.43 -5.85 -2.04
C SER A 65 -9.48 -6.96 -2.06
N GLN A 66 -10.14 -7.19 -0.93
CA GLN A 66 -11.24 -8.14 -0.84
C GLN A 66 -12.53 -7.54 -1.46
N LEU A 67 -12.65 -7.62 -2.78
CA LEU A 67 -13.74 -7.01 -3.57
C LEU A 67 -14.77 -8.00 -4.10
N SER A 68 -14.60 -9.28 -3.80
CA SER A 68 -15.60 -10.32 -4.01
C SER A 68 -15.55 -11.36 -2.91
N SER A 69 -16.63 -12.14 -2.81
CA SER A 69 -16.69 -13.30 -1.93
C SER A 69 -15.65 -14.37 -2.26
N ALA A 70 -15.13 -14.40 -3.48
CA ALA A 70 -14.05 -15.31 -3.87
C ALA A 70 -12.72 -14.98 -3.16
N GLY A 71 -12.50 -13.72 -2.80
CA GLY A 71 -11.36 -13.28 -2.00
C GLY A 71 -11.61 -13.29 -0.49
N ALA A 72 -12.82 -13.63 -0.04
CA ALA A 72 -13.19 -13.59 1.37
C ALA A 72 -12.59 -14.78 2.13
N HIS A 73 -12.02 -14.52 3.31
CA HIS A 73 -11.46 -15.58 4.16
C HIS A 73 -12.55 -16.39 4.87
N THR A 74 -13.66 -15.75 5.21
CA THR A 74 -14.81 -16.36 5.90
C THR A 74 -16.12 -15.93 5.25
N SER A 75 -17.20 -16.67 5.54
CA SER A 75 -18.55 -16.28 5.08
C SER A 75 -18.97 -14.91 5.64
N ALA A 76 -18.57 -14.58 6.87
CA ALA A 76 -18.83 -13.26 7.45
C ALA A 76 -18.13 -12.15 6.66
N ASP A 77 -16.88 -12.37 6.23
CA ASP A 77 -16.14 -11.41 5.41
C ASP A 77 -16.84 -11.11 4.08
N SER A 78 -17.59 -12.09 3.54
CA SER A 78 -18.33 -11.92 2.29
C SER A 78 -19.49 -10.93 2.39
N GLU A 79 -20.09 -10.77 3.58
CA GLU A 79 -21.16 -9.79 3.84
C GLU A 79 -20.64 -8.35 3.84
N HIS A 80 -19.33 -8.15 3.74
CA HIS A 80 -18.67 -6.85 3.88
C HIS A 80 -17.93 -6.41 2.62
N VAL A 81 -18.01 -7.21 1.55
CA VAL A 81 -17.44 -6.92 0.24
C VAL A 81 -17.88 -5.55 -0.28
N ASP A 82 -19.16 -5.20 -0.13
CA ASP A 82 -19.68 -3.92 -0.61
C ASP A 82 -19.04 -2.72 0.10
N LYS A 83 -18.80 -2.85 1.41
CA LYS A 83 -18.11 -1.83 2.22
C LYS A 83 -16.66 -1.69 1.80
N CYS A 84 -15.99 -2.81 1.53
CA CYS A 84 -14.64 -2.81 1.01
C CYS A 84 -14.55 -2.14 -0.37
N SER A 85 -15.48 -2.47 -1.26
CA SER A 85 -15.60 -1.82 -2.56
C SER A 85 -15.77 -0.31 -2.43
N ARG A 86 -16.73 0.16 -1.61
CA ARG A 86 -16.93 1.61 -1.35
C ARG A 86 -15.66 2.30 -0.87
N LEU A 87 -14.93 1.70 0.08
CA LEU A 87 -13.70 2.26 0.64
C LEU A 87 -12.57 2.35 -0.41
N VAL A 88 -12.36 1.29 -1.18
CA VAL A 88 -11.35 1.28 -2.26
C VAL A 88 -11.71 2.29 -3.35
N HIS A 89 -12.96 2.33 -3.78
CA HIS A 89 -13.43 3.29 -4.78
C HIS A 89 -13.28 4.75 -4.31
N ALA A 90 -13.59 5.04 -3.05
CA ALA A 90 -13.43 6.37 -2.48
C ALA A 90 -11.97 6.83 -2.48
N LEU A 91 -11.04 5.95 -2.08
CA LEU A 91 -9.61 6.23 -2.12
C LEU A 91 -9.11 6.43 -3.56
N VAL A 92 -9.48 5.55 -4.48
CA VAL A 92 -9.10 5.64 -5.91
C VAL A 92 -9.60 6.94 -6.52
N PHE A 93 -10.84 7.34 -6.22
CA PHE A 93 -11.41 8.60 -6.68
C PHE A 93 -10.56 9.79 -6.22
N LYS A 94 -10.20 9.85 -4.93
CA LYS A 94 -9.39 10.95 -4.37
C LYS A 94 -7.98 11.01 -4.92
N LEU A 95 -7.33 9.85 -5.09
CA LEU A 95 -6.04 9.77 -5.77
C LEU A 95 -6.16 10.23 -7.23
N GLY A 96 -7.26 9.87 -7.89
CA GLY A 96 -7.64 10.37 -9.21
C GLY A 96 -7.70 11.88 -9.28
N GLU A 97 -8.42 12.53 -8.36
CA GLU A 97 -8.49 14.00 -8.27
C GLU A 97 -7.09 14.62 -8.15
N ARG A 98 -6.21 14.04 -7.34
CA ARG A 98 -4.86 14.57 -7.06
C ARG A 98 -3.89 14.41 -8.24
N TYR A 99 -3.92 13.27 -8.93
CA TYR A 99 -2.91 12.89 -9.94
C TYR A 99 -3.39 13.02 -11.39
N ASN A 100 -4.71 13.08 -11.64
CA ASN A 100 -5.27 13.23 -12.99
C ASN A 100 -5.84 14.64 -13.26
N SER A 101 -5.79 15.56 -12.29
CA SER A 101 -6.21 16.95 -12.52
C SER A 101 -5.35 17.63 -13.59
N SER A 102 -6.03 18.36 -14.49
CA SER A 102 -5.45 19.13 -15.60
C SER A 102 -4.38 20.13 -15.17
N ASP A 103 -4.41 20.58 -13.91
CA ASP A 103 -3.52 21.61 -13.36
C ASP A 103 -2.22 21.03 -12.76
N ALA A 104 -2.09 19.71 -12.69
CA ALA A 104 -0.87 19.08 -12.19
C ALA A 104 0.28 19.33 -13.19
N LYS A 105 1.21 20.23 -12.81
CA LYS A 105 2.44 20.54 -13.56
C LYS A 105 3.29 19.30 -13.91
N ASN A 106 3.08 18.19 -13.22
CA ASN A 106 3.64 16.87 -13.54
C ASN A 106 2.53 15.99 -14.13
N LYS A 107 2.41 15.95 -15.47
CA LYS A 107 1.47 15.08 -16.21
C LYS A 107 1.88 13.59 -16.16
N SER A 108 2.32 13.09 -15.01
CA SER A 108 2.45 11.67 -14.79
C SER A 108 1.03 11.11 -14.69
N LYS A 109 0.44 10.73 -15.83
CA LYS A 109 -0.90 10.16 -15.86
C LYS A 109 -0.83 8.82 -15.13
N LEU A 110 -1.30 8.78 -13.89
CA LEU A 110 -1.56 7.53 -13.19
C LEU A 110 -2.90 6.98 -13.69
N GLN A 111 -2.89 5.76 -14.20
CA GLN A 111 -4.12 5.07 -14.60
C GLN A 111 -4.51 4.10 -13.50
N PHE A 112 -5.63 4.37 -12.83
CA PHE A 112 -6.08 3.58 -11.70
C PHE A 112 -7.01 2.46 -12.14
N PHE A 113 -6.72 1.24 -11.70
CA PHE A 113 -7.50 0.03 -11.96
C PHE A 113 -7.81 -0.64 -10.63
N ILE A 114 -9.08 -1.01 -10.43
CA ILE A 114 -9.52 -1.82 -9.30
C ILE A 114 -9.60 -3.26 -9.81
N LYS A 115 -8.81 -4.15 -9.20
CA LYS A 115 -8.76 -5.57 -9.57
C LYS A 115 -9.62 -6.37 -8.62
N ASN A 116 -10.31 -7.36 -9.17
CA ASN A 116 -11.14 -8.29 -8.43
C ASN A 116 -10.78 -9.70 -8.90
N ASP A 117 -9.51 -10.03 -8.73
CA ASP A 117 -8.95 -11.33 -9.08
C ASP A 117 -8.99 -12.26 -7.85
N ASP A 118 -8.55 -13.50 -8.00
CA ASP A 118 -8.41 -14.43 -6.87
C ASP A 118 -7.14 -14.16 -6.06
N ILE A 119 -7.06 -14.74 -4.86
CA ILE A 119 -5.93 -14.55 -3.93
C ILE A 119 -4.57 -14.95 -4.52
N VAL A 120 -4.50 -15.94 -5.41
CA VAL A 120 -3.24 -16.38 -6.03
C VAL A 120 -2.79 -15.36 -7.07
N THR A 121 -3.74 -14.89 -7.89
CA THR A 121 -3.48 -13.87 -8.91
C THR A 121 -3.10 -12.53 -8.28
N ASP A 122 -3.76 -12.11 -7.20
CA ASP A 122 -3.40 -10.92 -6.43
C ASP A 122 -2.00 -11.05 -5.80
N PHE A 123 -1.69 -12.21 -5.23
CA PHE A 123 -0.38 -12.46 -4.64
C PHE A 123 0.74 -12.38 -5.68
N ALA A 124 0.56 -13.03 -6.83
CA ALA A 124 1.48 -12.95 -7.95
C ALA A 124 1.63 -11.49 -8.42
N SER A 125 0.52 -10.75 -8.51
CA SER A 125 0.54 -9.35 -8.93
C SER A 125 1.41 -8.49 -8.02
N MET A 126 1.33 -8.67 -6.70
CA MET A 126 2.20 -7.98 -5.75
C MET A 126 3.66 -8.44 -5.82
N MET A 127 3.90 -9.74 -6.02
CA MET A 127 5.24 -10.31 -6.10
C MET A 127 6.03 -9.85 -7.33
N TYR A 128 5.34 -9.60 -8.44
CA TYR A 128 5.97 -9.27 -9.71
C TYR A 128 5.90 -7.76 -10.06
N ALA A 129 5.15 -6.96 -9.29
CA ALA A 129 5.09 -5.52 -9.51
C ALA A 129 6.42 -4.81 -9.17
N PRO A 130 6.97 -3.97 -10.07
CA PRO A 130 8.16 -3.16 -9.78
C PRO A 130 7.96 -2.21 -8.60
N HIS A 131 6.74 -1.73 -8.41
CA HIS A 131 6.35 -0.90 -7.28
C HIS A 131 5.22 -1.58 -6.49
N LEU A 132 5.40 -1.75 -5.18
CA LEU A 132 4.39 -2.31 -4.28
C LEU A 132 4.14 -1.36 -3.11
N ILE A 133 2.88 -1.05 -2.84
CA ILE A 133 2.43 -0.29 -1.67
C ILE A 133 1.55 -1.19 -0.81
N CYS A 134 1.99 -1.49 0.42
CA CYS A 134 1.27 -2.38 1.33
C CYS A 134 0.40 -1.64 2.34
N GLY A 135 -0.84 -2.07 2.53
CA GLY A 135 -1.57 -1.86 3.79
C GLY A 135 -1.08 -2.77 4.92
N THR A 136 -1.70 -2.68 6.09
CA THR A 136 -1.38 -3.62 7.18
C THR A 136 -1.99 -4.99 6.87
N SER A 137 -1.19 -5.89 6.31
CA SER A 137 -1.64 -7.23 5.92
C SER A 137 -0.46 -8.19 5.92
N THR A 138 -0.57 -9.34 6.61
CA THR A 138 0.44 -10.41 6.50
C THR A 138 0.58 -10.89 5.06
N PHE A 139 -0.53 -10.94 4.31
CA PHE A 139 -0.55 -11.29 2.89
C PHE A 139 0.31 -10.33 2.04
N CYS A 140 0.17 -9.02 2.26
CA CYS A 140 1.04 -8.06 1.56
C CYS A 140 2.48 -8.10 2.04
N LEU A 141 2.72 -8.29 3.35
CA LEU A 141 4.07 -8.42 3.87
C LEU A 141 4.80 -9.63 3.26
N HIS A 142 4.13 -10.77 3.14
CA HIS A 142 4.72 -11.94 2.48
C HIS A 142 5.02 -11.67 1.01
N ALA A 143 4.13 -10.96 0.30
CA ALA A 143 4.36 -10.58 -1.08
C ALA A 143 5.51 -9.58 -1.21
N ALA A 144 5.64 -8.62 -0.28
CA ALA A 144 6.75 -7.69 -0.20
C ALA A 144 8.07 -8.45 -0.06
N LEU A 145 8.18 -9.33 0.95
CA LEU A 145 9.39 -10.13 1.18
C LEU A 145 9.72 -11.09 0.04
N SER A 146 8.71 -11.55 -0.70
CA SER A 146 8.87 -12.50 -1.81
C SER A 146 9.04 -11.83 -3.18
N ASN A 147 8.74 -10.54 -3.29
CA ASN A 147 8.97 -9.82 -4.52
C ASN A 147 10.49 -9.82 -4.78
N THR A 148 10.90 -9.92 -6.02
CA THR A 148 12.33 -9.98 -6.42
C THR A 148 12.63 -9.05 -7.59
N HIS A 149 11.60 -8.39 -8.13
CA HIS A 149 11.64 -7.60 -9.37
C HIS A 149 11.73 -6.08 -9.09
N HIS A 150 12.02 -5.70 -7.85
CA HIS A 150 11.68 -4.40 -7.27
C HIS A 150 12.45 -3.19 -7.81
N LYS A 151 11.71 -2.08 -7.91
CA LYS A 151 12.23 -0.72 -7.74
C LYS A 151 11.90 -0.19 -6.35
N ASN A 152 10.62 -0.20 -5.94
CA ASN A 152 10.22 0.28 -4.60
C ASN A 152 9.13 -0.59 -3.96
N VAL A 153 9.35 -1.00 -2.72
CA VAL A 153 8.32 -1.65 -1.89
C VAL A 153 8.11 -0.83 -0.63
N PHE A 154 6.90 -0.37 -0.37
CA PHE A 154 6.55 0.41 0.81
C PHE A 154 5.74 -0.44 1.77
N VAL A 155 6.22 -0.58 2.99
CA VAL A 155 5.56 -1.33 4.07
C VAL A 155 5.40 -0.41 5.29
N PRO A 156 4.21 -0.31 5.90
CA PRO A 156 4.03 0.54 7.07
C PRO A 156 4.78 -0.03 8.30
N ASP A 157 5.21 0.84 9.21
CA ASP A 157 5.86 0.47 10.48
C ASP A 157 4.89 -0.10 11.55
N ILE A 158 3.64 -0.38 11.16
CA ILE A 158 2.60 -0.96 12.00
C ILE A 158 1.90 -2.11 11.26
N GLY A 159 1.41 -3.09 12.01
CA GLY A 159 0.74 -4.27 11.46
C GLY A 159 0.98 -5.51 12.34
N PRO A 160 0.50 -6.68 11.91
CA PRO A 160 0.60 -7.96 12.65
C PRO A 160 2.03 -8.55 12.73
N TRP A 161 3.02 -7.81 12.26
CA TRP A 161 4.43 -8.21 12.30
C TRP A 161 5.12 -7.69 13.57
N LEU A 162 4.69 -8.19 14.73
CA LEU A 162 5.23 -7.81 16.04
C LEU A 162 6.76 -7.79 16.08
N TYR A 163 7.42 -8.72 15.37
CA TYR A 163 8.88 -8.74 15.25
C TYR A 163 9.43 -7.50 14.52
N LEU A 164 8.91 -7.18 13.33
CA LEU A 164 9.31 -5.97 12.60
C LEU A 164 9.04 -4.71 13.45
N ASN A 165 7.89 -4.64 14.13
CA ASN A 165 7.53 -3.49 14.98
C ASN A 165 8.46 -3.31 16.19
N SER A 166 8.94 -4.42 16.78
CA SER A 166 9.83 -4.38 17.95
C SER A 166 11.31 -4.22 17.58
N HIS A 167 11.65 -4.45 16.31
CA HIS A 167 13.02 -4.47 15.83
C HIS A 167 13.28 -3.50 14.67
N THR A 168 12.37 -2.56 14.37
CA THR A 168 12.48 -1.63 13.22
C THR A 168 13.89 -1.04 13.09
N ARG A 169 14.38 -0.43 14.18
CA ARG A 169 15.73 0.16 14.21
C ARG A 169 16.83 -0.85 13.90
N LYS A 170 16.75 -2.08 14.44
CA LYS A 170 17.74 -3.14 14.19
C LYS A 170 17.65 -3.68 12.76
N ILE A 171 16.44 -3.89 12.23
CA ILE A 171 16.19 -4.35 10.86
C ILE A 171 16.77 -3.37 9.86
N THR A 172 16.50 -2.10 10.08
CA THR A 172 17.03 -1.00 9.28
C THR A 172 18.55 -0.87 9.40
N GLN A 173 19.10 -0.88 10.62
CA GLN A 173 20.55 -0.78 10.84
C GLN A 173 21.33 -1.97 10.31
N ASN A 174 20.75 -3.17 10.36
CA ASN A 174 21.39 -4.40 9.92
C ASN A 174 21.10 -4.74 8.45
N GLY A 175 20.36 -3.90 7.72
CA GLY A 175 20.02 -4.13 6.32
C GLY A 175 19.25 -5.44 6.09
N VAL A 176 18.35 -5.81 7.01
CA VAL A 176 17.61 -7.08 6.94
C VAL A 176 16.62 -7.07 5.76
N LEU A 177 16.12 -5.89 5.39
CA LEU A 177 15.30 -5.73 4.19
C LEU A 177 16.18 -5.34 3.00
N PRO A 178 15.82 -5.77 1.77
CA PRO A 178 16.50 -5.30 0.57
C PRO A 178 16.46 -3.76 0.47
N PRO A 179 17.46 -3.11 -0.14
CA PRO A 179 17.53 -1.64 -0.22
C PRO A 179 16.36 -1.00 -1.00
N THR A 180 15.60 -1.80 -1.75
CA THR A 180 14.38 -1.40 -2.46
C THR A 180 13.14 -1.36 -1.56
N HIS A 181 13.25 -1.81 -0.31
CA HIS A 181 12.16 -1.82 0.66
C HIS A 181 12.26 -0.66 1.64
N HIS A 182 11.14 0.04 1.78
CA HIS A 182 10.98 1.23 2.57
C HIS A 182 9.98 0.93 3.68
N LEU A 183 10.45 0.97 4.93
CA LEU A 183 9.56 1.03 6.08
C LEU A 183 9.08 2.47 6.26
N VAL A 184 7.76 2.67 6.24
CA VAL A 184 7.14 3.99 6.33
C VAL A 184 6.65 4.21 7.77
N ASP A 185 7.15 5.25 8.43
CA ASP A 185 6.85 5.62 9.82
C ASP A 185 5.41 6.18 9.98
N VAL A 186 4.39 5.38 9.69
CA VAL A 186 2.98 5.80 9.77
C VAL A 186 2.55 6.04 11.22
N ARG A 187 3.18 5.37 12.20
CA ARG A 187 2.90 5.63 13.62
C ARG A 187 3.30 7.04 14.05
N LYS A 188 4.50 7.47 13.66
CA LYS A 188 5.03 8.80 13.99
C LYS A 188 4.17 9.91 13.37
N ASN A 189 3.68 9.67 12.16
CA ASN A 189 2.91 10.65 11.40
C ASN A 189 1.39 10.55 11.63
N ASN A 190 0.93 9.57 12.41
CA ASN A 190 -0.50 9.27 12.60
C ASN A 190 -1.24 9.06 11.27
N TRP A 191 -0.62 8.37 10.31
CA TRP A 191 -1.19 8.11 8.98
C TRP A 191 -2.01 6.81 8.92
N PHE A 192 -2.68 6.48 10.01
CA PHE A 192 -3.48 5.27 10.13
C PHE A 192 -4.71 5.49 11.00
N LEU A 193 -5.71 4.64 10.81
CA LEU A 193 -6.89 4.53 11.65
C LEU A 193 -6.94 3.13 12.27
N ARG A 194 -7.12 3.05 13.58
CA ARG A 194 -7.17 1.78 14.30
C ARG A 194 -8.47 1.05 13.97
N SER A 195 -8.38 -0.21 13.58
CA SER A 195 -9.57 -1.05 13.35
C SER A 195 -10.48 -1.10 14.59
N THR A 196 -9.90 -1.18 15.79
CA THR A 196 -10.66 -1.16 17.06
C THR A 196 -11.44 0.14 17.27
N GLU A 197 -10.96 1.27 16.75
CA GLU A 197 -11.69 2.55 16.80
C GLU A 197 -12.87 2.55 15.83
N VAL A 198 -12.69 1.98 14.63
CA VAL A 198 -13.77 1.79 13.64
C VAL A 198 -14.93 1.01 14.27
N ALA A 199 -14.62 -0.11 14.92
CA ALA A 199 -15.62 -0.94 15.58
C ALA A 199 -16.27 -0.24 16.78
N ALA A 200 -15.47 0.39 17.65
CA ALA A 200 -15.98 1.11 18.84
C ALA A 200 -16.91 2.27 18.46
N LYS A 201 -16.60 2.99 17.38
CA LYS A 201 -17.44 4.08 16.86
C LYS A 201 -18.54 3.61 15.92
N ARG A 202 -18.63 2.30 15.65
CA ARG A 202 -19.59 1.68 14.73
C ARG A 202 -19.54 2.27 13.32
N TRP A 203 -18.38 2.74 12.88
CA TRP A 203 -18.18 3.28 11.53
C TRP A 203 -18.24 2.22 10.43
N ASN A 204 -18.34 0.95 10.80
CA ASN A 204 -18.59 -0.18 9.90
C ASN A 204 -20.08 -0.43 9.63
N THR A 205 -21.02 0.31 10.24
CA THR A 205 -22.46 0.21 9.94
C THR A 205 -22.86 1.14 8.80
N ASP A 206 -23.97 0.85 8.11
CA ASP A 206 -24.36 1.62 6.93
C ASP A 206 -24.69 3.08 7.26
N GLU A 207 -25.23 3.33 8.46
CA GLU A 207 -25.55 4.68 8.95
C GLU A 207 -24.31 5.53 9.18
N ASN A 208 -23.17 4.90 9.49
CA ASN A 208 -21.94 5.58 9.91
C ASN A 208 -20.74 5.31 8.97
N PHE A 209 -20.99 4.69 7.82
CA PHE A 209 -19.90 4.27 6.93
C PHE A 209 -19.16 5.45 6.30
N GLU A 210 -19.86 6.55 6.05
CA GLU A 210 -19.25 7.76 5.47
C GLU A 210 -18.19 8.38 6.40
N GLN A 211 -18.33 8.22 7.71
CA GLN A 211 -17.35 8.67 8.70
C GLN A 211 -16.05 7.86 8.63
N LEU A 212 -16.11 6.58 8.24
CA LEU A 212 -14.92 5.78 7.93
C LEU A 212 -14.22 6.27 6.66
N ILE A 213 -14.99 6.75 5.69
CA ILE A 213 -14.46 7.20 4.40
C ILE A 213 -13.69 8.54 4.58
N GLN A 214 -14.11 9.43 5.49
CA GLN A 214 -13.50 10.77 5.63
C GLN A 214 -11.96 10.77 5.76
N PRO A 215 -11.31 9.95 6.60
CA PRO A 215 -9.84 9.85 6.65
C PRO A 215 -9.16 9.40 5.33
N PHE A 216 -9.92 8.81 4.40
CA PHE A 216 -9.46 8.48 3.04
C PHE A 216 -9.70 9.62 2.04
N LEU A 217 -10.47 10.65 2.44
CA LEU A 217 -10.76 11.81 1.61
C LEU A 217 -9.98 13.06 2.00
N GLU A 218 -9.64 13.19 3.28
CA GLU A 218 -9.03 14.40 3.82
C GLU A 218 -7.49 14.33 3.74
N ILE A 219 -6.91 15.29 3.03
CA ILE A 219 -5.47 15.56 3.11
C ILE A 219 -5.25 16.29 4.43
N LEU A 220 -4.61 15.64 5.39
CA LEU A 220 -4.21 16.34 6.62
C LEU A 220 -3.13 17.35 6.25
N SER A 221 -3.35 18.63 6.57
CA SER A 221 -2.47 19.75 6.21
C SER A 221 -1.05 19.63 6.78
N SER A 222 -0.80 18.70 7.70
CA SER A 222 0.49 18.50 8.39
C SER A 222 1.57 17.77 7.57
N ILE A 223 1.30 17.35 6.32
CA ILE A 223 2.26 16.59 5.51
C ILE A 223 3.52 17.39 5.17
N TYR A 224 3.45 18.73 5.11
CA TYR A 224 4.58 19.55 4.63
C TYR A 224 5.59 19.98 5.71
N ASP A 225 5.23 19.91 6.99
CA ASP A 225 6.11 20.35 8.10
C ASP A 225 6.81 19.19 8.83
N SER A 226 6.46 17.95 8.48
CA SER A 226 7.00 16.75 9.13
C SER A 226 8.19 16.21 8.35
N VAL A 227 9.41 16.43 8.85
CA VAL A 227 10.62 15.75 8.35
C VAL A 227 10.44 14.23 8.54
N CYS A 228 10.00 13.54 7.49
CA CYS A 228 10.08 12.09 7.41
C CYS A 228 11.56 11.70 7.48
N VAL A 229 11.92 10.94 8.51
CA VAL A 229 13.27 10.40 8.64
C VAL A 229 13.32 9.17 7.75
N TYR A 230 13.89 9.32 6.57
CA TYR A 230 14.25 8.19 5.74
C TYR A 230 15.37 7.44 6.44
N TYR A 231 15.26 6.12 6.47
CA TYR A 231 16.44 5.29 6.61
C TYR A 231 16.77 4.74 5.23
N GLU A 232 17.54 5.53 4.47
CA GLU A 232 18.18 5.02 3.28
C GLU A 232 19.26 4.02 3.74
N ILE A 233 19.06 2.73 3.45
CA ILE A 233 20.03 1.69 3.77
C ILE A 233 21.22 1.89 2.83
N THR A 234 22.17 2.71 3.25
CA THR A 234 23.43 2.90 2.54
C THR A 234 24.32 1.68 2.82
N ASN A 235 24.52 0.84 1.80
CA ASN A 235 25.50 -0.25 1.88
C ASN A 235 26.91 0.35 1.95
N SER A 236 27.42 0.54 3.17
CA SER A 236 28.82 0.88 3.41
C SER A 236 29.70 -0.38 3.28
N SER A 237 29.75 -0.96 2.08
CA SER A 237 30.63 -2.10 1.75
C SER A 237 31.44 -1.84 0.49
N ASN A 238 32.16 -0.71 0.48
CA ASN A 238 33.37 -0.56 -0.33
C ASN A 238 34.53 -0.15 0.57
N LYS A 239 34.82 -0.97 1.59
CA LYS A 239 36.18 -1.01 2.13
C LYS A 239 37.02 -1.85 1.18
N SER A 240 37.74 -1.13 0.32
CA SER A 240 38.90 -1.62 -0.41
C SER A 240 39.73 -2.54 0.50
N MET A 241 39.75 -3.83 0.15
CA MET A 241 40.88 -4.68 0.55
C MET A 241 42.05 -4.25 -0.33
N LYS A 242 42.98 -3.51 0.28
CA LYS A 242 44.38 -3.48 -0.14
C LYS A 242 45.13 -4.44 0.77
#